data_AF-A0A1A2NPW6-F1
#
_entry.id   AF-A0A1A2NPW6-F1
#
_cell.length_a   1.000
_cell.length_b   1.000
_cell.length_c   1.000
_cell.angle_alpha   90.00
_cell.angle_beta   90.00
_cell.angle_gamma   90.00
#
_symmetry.space_group_name_H-M   'P 1'
#
loop_
_entity.id
_entity.type
_entity.pdbx_description
1 polymer ?
#
loop_
_entity_poly.entity_id
_entity_poly.type
_entity_poly.pdbx_seq_one_letter_code
_entity_poly.pdbx_strand_id
1 'polypeptide(L)'
;MKTWKTIATGVAAFAVVGGAAGGAFVTAPMDQVQLAALGAPLPQDPPPRPPAPGALPTAEQLSTLCNQATDPGVSYTTKNNLVENGISPDEGHVADHDLRKAYRNGNFPETFAVTNIAPAGPNMAQADVAISGPKFAGPVQKHLVFVNQGGNWVLQHDAAIALIQAATATN
;
A
#
# COMPACT_ATOMS: atom_id res chain seq x y z
N MET A 1 0.49 18.67 -34.98
CA MET A 1 1.19 17.39 -35.23
C MET A 1 2.67 17.59 -34.95
N LYS A 2 3.22 16.96 -33.90
CA LYS A 2 4.67 16.97 -33.62
C LYS A 2 5.05 15.58 -33.09
N THR A 3 5.63 14.77 -33.96
CA THR A 3 6.05 13.37 -33.75
C THR A 3 7.50 13.36 -33.31
N TRP A 4 7.81 13.03 -32.05
CA TRP A 4 9.19 12.98 -31.57
C TRP A 4 9.50 11.59 -30.97
N LYS A 5 10.71 11.13 -31.31
CA LYS A 5 11.18 9.73 -31.47
C LYS A 5 11.50 8.98 -30.17
N THR A 6 11.40 7.65 -30.27
CA THR A 6 11.81 6.55 -29.37
C THR A 6 13.30 6.51 -29.02
N ILE A 7 13.64 6.22 -27.75
CA ILE A 7 14.94 5.77 -27.18
C ILE A 7 14.60 5.15 -25.78
N ALA A 8 15.15 4.06 -25.22
CA ALA A 8 16.02 2.96 -25.62
C ALA A 8 15.82 1.79 -24.63
N THR A 9 15.94 0.57 -25.14
CA THR A 9 16.13 -0.67 -24.38
C THR A 9 17.51 -0.70 -23.71
N GLY A 10 17.58 -1.07 -22.44
CA GLY A 10 18.82 -1.30 -21.71
C GLY A 10 18.70 -2.53 -20.80
N VAL A 11 19.39 -3.61 -21.18
CA VAL A 11 19.53 -4.88 -20.44
C VAL A 11 20.55 -4.69 -19.31
N ALA A 12 20.25 -5.19 -18.11
CA ALA A 12 21.26 -5.47 -17.09
C ALA A 12 21.00 -6.84 -16.46
N ALA A 13 21.78 -7.83 -16.88
CA ALA A 13 21.91 -9.13 -16.24
C ALA A 13 22.75 -8.97 -14.96
N PHE A 14 22.25 -9.45 -13.83
CA PHE A 14 23.03 -9.55 -12.59
C PHE A 14 23.43 -11.01 -12.33
N ALA A 15 24.69 -11.14 -11.91
CA ALA A 15 25.53 -12.32 -12.01
C ALA A 15 25.26 -13.40 -10.95
N VAL A 16 25.50 -14.65 -11.37
CA VAL A 16 25.73 -15.83 -10.52
C VAL A 16 27.06 -15.68 -9.77
N VAL A 17 27.05 -15.91 -8.46
CA VAL A 17 28.24 -16.28 -7.67
C VAL A 17 27.85 -17.42 -6.73
N GLY A 18 28.53 -18.56 -6.87
CA GLY A 18 28.42 -19.74 -5.99
C GLY A 18 29.54 -19.81 -4.94
N GLY A 19 29.35 -20.64 -3.92
CA GLY A 19 30.37 -21.02 -2.94
C GLY A 19 29.90 -22.17 -2.04
N ALA A 20 30.68 -23.25 -1.97
CA ALA A 20 30.40 -24.49 -1.24
C ALA A 20 31.43 -24.74 -0.12
N ALA A 21 30.97 -25.27 1.03
CA ALA A 21 31.69 -26.08 2.03
C ALA A 21 30.63 -26.52 3.07
N GLY A 22 30.44 -27.76 3.51
CA GLY A 22 31.32 -28.93 3.63
C GLY A 22 31.38 -29.33 5.12
N GLY A 23 30.50 -30.23 5.57
CA GLY A 23 30.51 -30.78 6.94
C GLY A 23 29.54 -31.95 7.13
N ALA A 24 30.04 -33.20 7.08
CA ALA A 24 29.38 -34.45 7.46
C ALA A 24 29.45 -34.63 9.02
N PHE A 25 28.73 -35.48 9.76
CA PHE A 25 28.13 -36.84 9.66
C PHE A 25 27.23 -37.04 10.94
N VAL A 26 26.18 -37.90 11.07
CA VAL A 26 26.17 -39.37 11.37
C VAL A 26 24.69 -39.88 11.54
N THR A 27 24.38 -40.98 10.83
CA THR A 27 23.46 -42.16 11.04
C THR A 27 22.05 -42.11 11.69
N ALA A 28 21.12 -42.81 11.01
CA ALA A 28 19.70 -43.11 11.34
C ALA A 28 19.49 -44.14 12.49
N PRO A 29 18.23 -44.32 12.96
CA PRO A 29 17.48 -45.49 12.50
C PRO A 29 16.03 -45.18 12.07
N MET A 30 15.46 -46.19 11.42
CA MET A 30 14.17 -46.23 10.74
C MET A 30 13.12 -46.75 11.71
N ASP A 31 12.02 -46.03 11.88
CA ASP A 31 10.76 -46.58 12.40
C ASP A 31 9.62 -46.03 11.54
N GLN A 32 9.11 -46.89 10.66
CA GLN A 32 7.88 -46.68 9.90
C GLN A 32 6.70 -47.19 10.73
N VAL A 33 5.71 -46.34 11.05
CA VAL A 33 4.30 -46.79 11.19
C VAL A 33 3.35 -45.66 10.76
N GLN A 34 2.53 -45.97 9.75
CA GLN A 34 1.41 -45.21 9.20
C GLN A 34 0.30 -44.94 10.23
N LEU A 35 -0.46 -43.84 10.06
CA LEU A 35 -1.93 -43.83 10.18
C LEU A 35 -2.44 -42.52 9.54
N ALA A 36 -2.90 -42.55 8.30
CA ALA A 36 -4.32 -42.56 7.96
C ALA A 36 -5.13 -41.37 8.53
N ALA A 37 -5.37 -40.41 7.62
CA ALA A 37 -6.67 -39.82 7.32
C ALA A 37 -7.27 -38.77 8.28
N LEU A 38 -7.93 -37.81 7.61
CA LEU A 38 -9.07 -36.98 8.06
C LEU A 38 -8.73 -35.65 8.75
N GLY A 39 -8.71 -34.58 7.94
CA GLY A 39 -9.16 -33.24 8.33
C GLY A 39 -8.29 -32.50 9.35
N ALA A 40 -7.27 -31.78 8.88
CA ALA A 40 -6.61 -30.73 9.65
C ALA A 40 -6.78 -29.39 8.90
N PRO A 41 -7.35 -28.35 9.52
CA PRO A 41 -7.51 -27.05 8.88
C PRO A 41 -6.13 -26.45 8.61
N LEU A 42 -6.06 -25.71 7.50
CA LEU A 42 -4.90 -24.99 6.96
C LEU A 42 -3.99 -24.38 8.04
N PRO A 43 -2.66 -24.34 7.84
CA PRO A 43 -1.75 -23.57 8.68
C PRO A 43 -2.25 -22.13 8.74
N GLN A 44 -2.74 -21.72 9.91
CA GLN A 44 -3.20 -20.35 10.09
C GLN A 44 -2.01 -19.40 10.04
N ASP A 45 -2.16 -18.44 9.14
CA ASP A 45 -1.48 -17.16 8.99
C ASP A 45 -0.54 -16.77 10.15
N PRO A 46 0.76 -16.49 9.87
CA PRO A 46 1.65 -15.96 10.89
C PRO A 46 1.16 -14.57 11.34
N PRO A 47 1.14 -14.26 12.65
CA PRO A 47 0.64 -12.99 13.15
C PRO A 47 1.40 -11.80 12.53
N PRO A 48 0.72 -10.65 12.29
CA PRO A 48 1.33 -9.48 11.65
C PRO A 48 2.54 -9.03 12.47
N ARG A 49 3.72 -9.25 11.89
CA ARG A 49 5.01 -8.80 12.43
C ARG A 49 4.94 -7.28 12.61
N PRO A 50 5.17 -6.74 13.82
CA PRO A 50 5.34 -5.29 13.99
C PRO A 50 6.44 -4.81 13.03
N PRO A 51 6.23 -3.73 12.26
CA PRO A 51 7.23 -3.26 11.31
C PRO A 51 8.51 -2.92 12.09
N ALA A 52 9.63 -3.53 11.69
CA ALA A 52 10.93 -3.22 12.25
C ALA A 52 11.26 -1.72 12.04
N PRO A 53 11.99 -1.05 12.94
CA PRO A 53 12.45 0.32 12.72
C PRO A 53 13.31 0.37 11.45
N GLY A 54 12.83 1.04 10.40
CA GLY A 54 13.45 1.04 9.06
C GLY A 54 12.85 0.07 8.04
N ALA A 55 11.79 -0.66 8.40
CA ALA A 55 11.02 -1.47 7.46
C ALA A 55 10.13 -0.58 6.58
N LEU A 56 10.08 -0.91 5.28
CA LEU A 56 9.10 -0.35 4.35
C LEU A 56 7.68 -0.59 4.88
N PRO A 57 6.73 0.34 4.60
CA PRO A 57 5.35 0.15 5.02
C PRO A 57 4.75 -1.07 4.31
N THR A 58 3.87 -1.79 4.99
CA THR A 58 3.14 -2.90 4.36
C THR A 58 1.99 -2.37 3.52
N ALA A 59 1.60 -3.10 2.47
CA ALA A 59 0.49 -2.72 1.59
C ALA A 59 -0.83 -2.56 2.36
N GLU A 60 -1.07 -3.42 3.35
CA GLU A 60 -2.26 -3.36 4.22
C GLU A 60 -2.27 -2.09 5.06
N GLN A 61 -1.13 -1.69 5.64
CA GLN A 61 -1.01 -0.43 6.37
C GLN A 61 -1.30 0.78 5.49
N LEU A 62 -0.73 0.82 4.28
CA LEU A 62 -0.96 1.92 3.34
C LEU A 62 -2.42 1.95 2.87
N SER A 63 -3.02 0.80 2.58
CA SER A 63 -4.43 0.73 2.20
C SER A 63 -5.36 1.18 3.33
N THR A 64 -5.04 0.84 4.58
CA THR A 64 -5.79 1.28 5.77
C THR A 64 -5.66 2.79 5.93
N LEU A 65 -4.46 3.33 5.76
CA LEU A 65 -4.21 4.77 5.79
C LEU A 65 -5.00 5.51 4.70
N CYS A 66 -5.02 4.98 3.46
CA CYS A 66 -5.83 5.54 2.38
C CYS A 66 -7.33 5.51 2.72
N ASN A 67 -7.85 4.39 3.21
CA ASN A 67 -9.25 4.27 3.65
C ASN A 67 -9.60 5.30 4.73
N GLN A 68 -8.73 5.45 5.74
CA GLN A 68 -8.92 6.42 6.82
C GLN A 68 -8.87 7.86 6.30
N ALA A 69 -7.99 8.15 5.33
CA ALA A 69 -7.91 9.47 4.71
C ALA A 69 -9.18 9.81 3.91
N THR A 70 -9.75 8.84 3.18
CA THR A 70 -10.95 9.02 2.35
C THR A 70 -12.27 8.76 3.08
N ASP A 71 -12.26 8.51 4.39
CA ASP A 71 -13.49 8.21 5.15
C ASP A 71 -14.44 9.43 5.20
N PRO A 72 -15.62 9.40 4.57
CA PRO A 72 -16.55 10.54 4.58
C PRO A 72 -17.18 10.82 5.96
N GLY A 73 -17.11 9.86 6.89
CA GLY A 73 -17.64 9.95 8.25
C GLY A 73 -16.72 10.63 9.26
N VAL A 74 -15.44 10.81 8.92
CA VAL A 74 -14.42 11.38 9.82
C VAL A 74 -13.96 12.74 9.31
N SER A 75 -13.93 13.74 10.19
CA SER A 75 -13.50 15.11 9.85
C SER A 75 -12.00 15.21 9.58
N TYR A 76 -11.60 16.10 8.66
CA TYR A 76 -10.20 16.41 8.36
C TYR A 76 -9.34 16.73 9.60
N THR A 77 -9.92 17.33 10.64
CA THR A 77 -9.21 17.65 11.89
C THR A 77 -8.73 16.41 12.63
N THR A 78 -9.49 15.31 12.56
CA THR A 78 -9.10 14.00 13.11
C THR A 78 -8.08 13.31 12.21
N LYS A 79 -8.12 13.58 10.90
CA LYS A 79 -7.18 13.05 9.89
C LYS A 79 -5.89 13.84 9.75
N ASN A 80 -5.74 14.94 10.49
CA ASN A 80 -4.58 15.83 10.38
C ASN A 80 -3.25 15.12 10.69
N ASN A 81 -3.28 14.08 11.52
CA ASN A 81 -2.12 13.25 11.86
C ASN A 81 -1.84 12.14 10.83
N LEU A 82 -2.68 12.00 9.80
CA LEU A 82 -2.51 11.05 8.70
C LEU A 82 -1.80 11.67 7.50
N VAL A 83 -1.61 13.00 7.52
CA VAL A 83 -1.01 13.76 6.43
C VAL A 83 0.20 14.55 6.96
N GLU A 84 1.28 14.56 6.19
CA GLU A 84 2.48 15.31 6.50
C GLU A 84 2.17 16.81 6.58
N ASN A 85 2.56 17.46 7.68
CA ASN A 85 2.23 18.86 7.98
C ASN A 85 0.72 19.16 8.13
N GLY A 86 -0.13 18.14 8.08
CA GLY A 86 -1.57 18.26 8.21
C GLY A 86 -2.30 18.65 6.92
N ILE A 87 -3.60 18.88 7.07
CA ILE A 87 -4.51 19.40 6.04
C ILE A 87 -4.94 20.80 6.51
N SER A 88 -4.77 21.81 5.66
CA SER A 88 -5.22 23.17 5.99
C SER A 88 -6.73 23.21 6.19
N PRO A 89 -7.27 24.07 7.09
CA PRO A 89 -8.71 24.11 7.36
C PRO A 89 -9.58 24.28 6.11
N ASP A 90 -9.24 25.23 5.23
CA ASP A 90 -9.99 25.51 4.01
C ASP A 90 -10.05 24.29 3.08
N GLU A 91 -8.92 23.60 2.92
CA GLU A 91 -8.78 22.40 2.09
C GLU A 91 -9.50 21.20 2.71
N GLY A 92 -9.37 21.04 4.04
CA GLY A 92 -10.02 20.00 4.80
C GLY A 92 -11.55 20.10 4.74
N HIS A 93 -12.09 21.33 4.76
CA HIS A 93 -13.52 21.56 4.56
C HIS A 93 -14.00 21.15 3.16
N VAL A 94 -13.23 21.46 2.13
CA VAL A 94 -13.54 21.07 0.74
C VAL A 94 -13.46 19.55 0.58
N ALA A 95 -12.40 18.93 1.08
CA ALA A 95 -12.23 17.48 1.09
C ALA A 95 -13.39 16.74 1.78
N ASP A 96 -13.74 17.17 2.99
CA ASP A 96 -14.87 16.62 3.75
C ASP A 96 -16.20 16.79 2.99
N HIS A 97 -16.42 17.96 2.39
CA HIS A 97 -17.62 18.25 1.62
C HIS A 97 -17.72 17.33 0.40
N ASP A 98 -16.63 17.17 -0.35
CA ASP A 98 -16.61 16.39 -1.59
C ASP A 98 -16.71 14.89 -1.32
N LEU A 99 -16.04 14.38 -0.27
CA LEU A 99 -16.20 12.99 0.18
C LEU A 99 -17.64 12.70 0.61
N ARG A 100 -18.28 13.60 1.38
CA ARG A 100 -19.70 13.46 1.76
C ARG A 100 -20.63 13.53 0.55
N LYS A 101 -20.30 14.35 -0.46
CA LYS A 101 -21.06 14.42 -1.70
C LYS A 101 -20.93 13.12 -2.50
N ALA A 102 -19.71 12.61 -2.68
CA ALA A 102 -19.45 11.34 -3.34
C ALA A 102 -20.10 10.15 -2.62
N TYR A 103 -20.11 10.14 -1.28
CA TYR A 103 -20.84 9.17 -0.47
C TYR A 103 -22.35 9.21 -0.75
N ARG A 104 -22.96 10.41 -0.75
CA ARG A 104 -24.38 10.58 -1.10
C ARG A 104 -24.71 10.18 -2.55
N ASN A 105 -23.74 10.31 -3.46
CA ASN A 105 -23.88 9.88 -4.86
C ASN A 105 -23.71 8.36 -5.05
N GLY A 106 -23.37 7.62 -4.00
CA GLY A 106 -23.15 6.18 -4.05
C GLY A 106 -21.80 5.78 -4.63
N ASN A 107 -20.77 6.63 -4.54
CA ASN A 107 -19.40 6.30 -4.99
C ASN A 107 -18.68 5.33 -4.05
N PHE A 108 -19.18 5.16 -2.82
CA PHE A 108 -18.61 4.29 -1.78
C PHE A 108 -19.45 3.00 -1.61
N PRO A 109 -18.87 1.88 -1.11
CA PRO A 109 -17.50 1.76 -0.59
C PRO A 109 -16.43 1.73 -1.69
N GLU A 110 -15.31 2.40 -1.42
CA GLU A 110 -14.11 2.34 -2.26
C GLU A 110 -13.11 1.33 -1.68
N THR A 111 -12.31 0.74 -2.55
CA THR A 111 -11.27 -0.22 -2.19
C THR A 111 -9.93 0.26 -2.73
N PHE A 112 -8.90 0.21 -1.89
CA PHE A 112 -7.55 0.66 -2.22
C PHE A 112 -6.61 -0.55 -2.26
N ALA A 113 -6.13 -0.89 -3.45
CA ALA A 113 -5.10 -1.92 -3.62
C ALA A 113 -3.74 -1.24 -3.79
N VAL A 114 -2.86 -1.43 -2.81
CA VAL A 114 -1.52 -0.83 -2.80
C VAL A 114 -0.51 -1.83 -3.34
N THR A 115 0.29 -1.42 -4.31
CA THR A 115 1.30 -2.23 -4.99
C THR A 115 2.59 -1.43 -5.21
N ASN A 116 3.65 -2.11 -5.63
CA ASN A 116 4.91 -1.48 -6.03
C ASN A 116 5.52 -0.54 -4.97
N ILE A 117 5.52 -0.98 -3.71
CA ILE A 117 6.05 -0.20 -2.59
C ILE A 117 7.58 -0.15 -2.70
N ALA A 118 8.13 1.05 -2.84
CA ALA A 118 9.56 1.30 -2.93
C ALA A 118 9.98 2.45 -2.01
N PRO A 119 11.24 2.52 -1.56
CA PRO A 119 11.74 3.71 -0.89
C PRO A 119 11.79 4.90 -1.87
N ALA A 120 11.36 6.08 -1.42
CA ALA A 120 11.39 7.33 -2.19
C ALA A 120 12.44 8.33 -1.69
N GLY A 121 13.03 8.07 -0.52
CA GLY A 121 14.06 8.91 0.10
C GLY A 121 14.24 8.57 1.59
N PRO A 122 15.06 9.35 2.31
CA PRO A 122 15.22 9.18 3.76
C PRO A 122 13.87 9.33 4.46
N ASN A 123 13.41 8.29 5.17
CA ASN A 123 12.10 8.26 5.81
C ASN A 123 10.91 8.44 4.85
N MET A 124 11.04 8.10 3.56
CA MET A 124 9.94 8.18 2.61
C MET A 124 9.77 6.87 1.82
N ALA A 125 8.53 6.52 1.52
CA ALA A 125 8.15 5.40 0.69
C ALA A 125 7.16 5.87 -0.38
N GLN A 126 7.29 5.34 -1.59
CA GLN A 126 6.33 5.53 -2.68
C GLN A 126 5.58 4.22 -2.90
N ALA A 127 4.31 4.30 -3.29
CA ALA A 127 3.54 3.13 -3.69
C ALA A 127 2.49 3.50 -4.73
N ASP A 128 2.13 2.53 -5.57
CA ASP A 128 1.06 2.66 -6.53
C ASP A 128 -0.25 2.16 -5.91
N VAL A 129 -1.21 3.06 -5.76
CA VAL A 129 -2.52 2.80 -5.15
C VAL A 129 -3.58 2.76 -6.24
N ALA A 130 -4.17 1.59 -6.45
CA ALA A 130 -5.32 1.40 -7.32
C ALA A 130 -6.62 1.59 -6.54
N ILE A 131 -7.39 2.61 -6.92
CA ILE A 131 -8.67 2.97 -6.31
C ILE A 131 -9.80 2.35 -7.13
N SER A 132 -10.63 1.53 -6.50
CA SER A 132 -11.78 0.87 -7.14
C SER A 132 -13.06 1.18 -6.38
N GLY A 133 -14.19 1.27 -7.07
CA GLY A 133 -15.47 1.61 -6.46
C GLY A 133 -16.63 1.50 -7.45
N PRO A 134 -17.88 1.49 -6.97
CA PRO A 134 -19.08 1.24 -7.77
C PRO A 134 -19.31 2.24 -8.92
N LYS A 135 -18.74 3.44 -8.82
CA LYS A 135 -18.87 4.51 -9.83
C LYS A 135 -17.65 4.67 -10.73
N PHE A 136 -16.56 3.94 -10.45
CA PHE A 136 -15.41 3.94 -11.33
C PHE A 136 -15.60 2.91 -12.45
N ALA A 137 -15.31 3.30 -13.69
CA ALA A 137 -15.32 2.39 -14.84
C ALA A 137 -14.20 1.32 -14.78
N GLY A 138 -13.23 1.49 -13.88
CA GLY A 138 -12.13 0.57 -13.61
C GLY A 138 -11.18 1.13 -12.55
N PRO A 139 -10.18 0.35 -12.10
CA PRO A 139 -9.25 0.79 -11.06
C PRO A 139 -8.44 2.03 -11.49
N VAL A 140 -8.56 3.12 -10.75
CA VAL A 140 -7.80 4.36 -10.96
C VAL A 140 -6.47 4.25 -10.22
N GLN A 141 -5.37 4.13 -10.96
CA GLN A 141 -4.03 4.07 -10.35
C GLN A 141 -3.51 5.47 -10.02
N LYS A 142 -2.97 5.61 -8.81
CA LYS A 142 -2.33 6.82 -8.30
C LYS A 142 -1.01 6.49 -7.64
N HIS A 143 0.03 7.18 -8.05
CA HIS A 143 1.32 7.10 -7.40
C HIS A 143 1.29 8.01 -6.16
N LEU A 144 1.39 7.42 -4.97
CA LEU A 144 1.34 8.14 -3.70
C LEU A 144 2.66 8.03 -2.97
N VAL A 145 3.03 9.11 -2.29
CA VAL A 145 4.22 9.20 -1.44
C VAL A 145 3.78 9.25 0.01
N PHE A 146 4.50 8.51 0.84
CA PHE A 146 4.30 8.34 2.25
C PHE A 146 5.57 8.74 2.98
N VAL A 147 5.42 9.43 4.11
CA VAL A 147 6.50 9.93 4.94
C VAL A 147 6.43 9.23 6.29
N ASN A 148 7.58 8.81 6.81
CA ASN A 148 7.72 8.20 8.11
C ASN A 148 8.08 9.26 9.15
N GLN A 149 7.13 9.59 10.02
CA GLN A 149 7.29 10.50 11.14
C GLN A 149 7.53 9.70 12.43
N GLY A 150 8.78 9.31 12.68
CA GLY A 150 9.18 8.69 13.95
C GLY A 150 8.57 7.31 14.22
N GLY A 151 8.28 6.53 13.18
CA GLY A 151 7.66 5.20 13.25
C GLY A 151 6.20 5.16 12.80
N ASN A 152 5.58 6.32 12.56
CA ASN A 152 4.24 6.41 11.98
C ASN A 152 4.32 6.81 10.50
N TRP A 153 3.68 6.03 9.63
CA TRP A 153 3.57 6.36 8.22
C TRP A 153 2.37 7.29 7.98
N VAL A 154 2.64 8.42 7.33
CA VAL A 154 1.63 9.42 6.96
C VAL A 154 1.70 9.69 5.45
N LEU A 155 0.60 10.12 4.83
CA LEU A 155 0.59 10.54 3.43
C LEU A 155 1.31 11.88 3.29
N GLN A 156 2.10 12.07 2.22
CA GLN A 156 2.51 13.43 1.85
C GLN A 156 1.28 14.29 1.57
N HIS A 157 1.33 15.57 1.91
CA HIS A 157 0.24 16.53 1.68
C HIS A 157 -0.32 16.49 0.25
N ASP A 158 0.54 16.62 -0.77
CA ASP A 158 0.11 16.55 -2.17
C ASP A 158 -0.51 15.20 -2.55
N ALA A 159 0.00 14.10 -1.98
CA ALA A 159 -0.52 12.76 -2.22
C ALA A 159 -1.91 12.57 -1.60
N ALA A 160 -2.16 13.15 -0.42
CA ALA A 160 -3.47 13.12 0.23
C ALA A 160 -4.53 13.88 -0.58
N ILE A 161 -4.21 15.06 -1.10
CA ILE A 161 -5.11 15.82 -1.98
C ILE A 161 -5.40 15.03 -3.25
N ALA A 162 -4.37 14.50 -3.90
CA ALA A 162 -4.52 13.73 -5.12
C ALA A 162 -5.41 12.48 -4.91
N LEU A 163 -5.30 11.84 -3.74
CA LEU A 163 -6.13 10.72 -3.34
C LEU A 163 -7.60 11.14 -3.17
N ILE A 164 -7.88 12.22 -2.44
CA ILE A 164 -9.24 12.72 -2.21
C ILE A 164 -9.89 13.16 -3.53
N GLN A 165 -9.14 13.85 -4.39
CA GLN A 165 -9.61 14.22 -5.72
C GLN A 165 -9.91 12.98 -6.57
N ALA A 166 -9.09 11.94 -6.48
CA ALA A 166 -9.33 10.70 -7.21
C ALA A 166 -10.56 9.94 -6.70
N ALA A 167 -10.78 9.88 -5.39
CA ALA A 167 -11.95 9.28 -4.75
C ALA A 167 -13.26 10.02 -5.11
N THR A 168 -13.19 11.35 -5.14
CA THR A 168 -14.37 12.18 -5.42
C THR A 168 -14.64 12.38 -6.91
N ALA A 169 -13.65 12.08 -7.78
CA ALA A 169 -13.80 12.13 -9.22
C ALA A 169 -14.87 11.15 -9.68
N THR A 170 -15.97 11.68 -10.19
CA THR A 170 -17.03 10.88 -10.82
C THR A 170 -16.76 10.81 -12.32
N ASN A 171 -16.86 9.63 -12.93
CA ASN A 171 -16.81 9.45 -14.38
C ASN A 171 -18.18 9.75 -15.03
#